data_AF-A0A926C348-F1
#
_entry.id   AF-A0A926C348-F1
#
_cell.length_a   1.000
_cell.length_b   1.000
_cell.length_c   1.000
_cell.angle_alpha   90.00
_cell.angle_beta   90.00
_cell.angle_gamma   90.00
#
_symmetry.space_group_name_H-M   'P 1'
#
loop_
_entity.id
_entity.type
_entity.pdbx_description
1 polymer ?
#
loop_
_entity_poly.entity_id
_entity_poly.type
_entity_poly.pdbx_seq_one_letter_code
_entity_poly.pdbx_strand_id
1 'polypeptide(L)'
;MLTPKALCPLLLAAVFLVSGTVAAQNTPAPEWEPYHELGDLYPSFALAVANLTDSTMDAKDETNIGDPNGIMGIVFTPDRDDTRISVQLTCASEPKLFGPAMIEVTLPAAGEEYRITPVMAFDQAKLASIRQPTTVSVTYTVTINGQRQPPRTEPLRVHSINECPLVLTDDNDDATMDWVVAAYVDEDHPGVKQVLDEALAKRYVDSFVAYEGDQTRVYRQVLAVWQVLQERGNRYTALDANTSGGTRDVPVQTIQLADESVRNPKANCADGSVLMASILRKMGLSAVVVFIPGHVFVGFDLDEFGEKQVYLETTLLGVEPVYAPAAEKQLAEQLLGNTTDAKTQAAVRSFVAAIESANQTYAQHRNRIQDGVIGYAAVPIDDARQEGIRPIRVK
;
A
#
# COMPACT_ATOMS: atom_id res chain seq x y z
N MET A 1 34.41 16.87 -82.06
CA MET A 1 35.66 16.56 -81.32
C MET A 1 35.24 16.00 -79.98
N LEU A 2 35.67 14.86 -79.46
CA LEU A 2 36.50 13.75 -79.93
C LEU A 2 36.22 12.65 -78.89
N THR A 3 35.79 11.48 -79.33
CA THR A 3 35.75 10.24 -78.56
C THR A 3 37.15 9.80 -78.12
N PRO A 4 37.23 8.96 -77.09
CA PRO A 4 37.95 7.67 -77.20
C PRO A 4 37.04 6.52 -76.67
N LYS A 5 36.74 5.39 -77.36
CA LYS A 5 37.58 4.24 -77.82
C LYS A 5 38.68 3.88 -76.82
N ALA A 6 38.89 2.67 -76.32
CA ALA A 6 38.36 1.30 -76.45
C ALA A 6 38.96 0.53 -75.22
N LEU A 7 38.49 -0.63 -74.75
CA LEU A 7 38.84 -1.97 -75.23
C LEU A 7 38.19 -3.01 -74.29
N CYS A 8 37.63 -4.08 -74.87
CA CYS A 8 37.32 -5.39 -74.27
C CYS A 8 38.62 -6.08 -73.74
N PRO A 9 38.63 -7.09 -72.83
CA PRO A 9 37.94 -8.38 -73.06
C PRO A 9 37.43 -9.18 -71.82
N LEU A 10 36.53 -10.14 -72.14
CA LEU A 10 36.28 -11.47 -71.56
C LEU A 10 36.61 -11.73 -70.07
N LEU A 11 35.62 -12.26 -69.33
CA LEU A 11 35.83 -13.45 -68.48
C LEU A 11 34.52 -14.23 -68.22
N LEU A 12 34.59 -15.50 -68.60
CA LEU A 12 33.79 -16.69 -68.27
C LEU A 12 32.49 -16.53 -67.46
N ALA A 13 31.39 -16.97 -68.07
CA ALA A 13 30.20 -17.41 -67.35
C ALA A 13 30.47 -18.76 -66.64
N ALA A 14 30.45 -18.77 -65.31
CA ALA A 14 30.33 -19.98 -64.51
C ALA A 14 28.90 -20.04 -63.96
N VAL A 15 28.10 -20.95 -64.50
CA VAL A 15 26.77 -21.27 -63.96
C VAL A 15 26.98 -22.16 -62.73
N PHE A 16 26.83 -21.58 -61.54
CA PHE A 16 26.71 -22.36 -60.30
C PHE A 16 25.24 -22.75 -60.11
N LEU A 17 24.95 -24.04 -60.25
CA LEU A 17 23.72 -24.65 -59.73
C LEU A 17 23.78 -24.59 -58.20
N VAL A 18 23.09 -23.62 -57.60
CA VAL A 18 22.83 -23.60 -56.15
C VAL A 18 21.61 -24.48 -55.90
N SER A 19 21.85 -25.71 -55.48
CA SER A 19 20.85 -26.54 -54.82
C SER A 19 20.44 -25.85 -53.52
N GLY A 20 19.24 -25.27 -53.50
CA GLY A 20 18.66 -24.62 -52.34
C GLY A 20 18.27 -25.64 -51.28
N THR A 21 19.12 -25.80 -50.27
CA THR A 21 18.67 -26.23 -48.94
C THR A 21 17.91 -25.06 -48.33
N VAL A 22 16.60 -25.21 -48.18
CA VAL A 22 15.81 -24.33 -47.30
C VAL A 22 16.29 -24.61 -45.89
N ALA A 23 17.26 -23.81 -45.42
CA ALA A 23 17.51 -23.70 -44.00
C ALA A 23 16.22 -23.18 -43.37
N ALA A 24 15.59 -23.98 -42.51
CA ALA A 24 14.56 -23.47 -41.63
C ALA A 24 15.16 -22.26 -40.92
N GLN A 25 14.65 -21.07 -41.23
CA GLN A 25 14.96 -19.89 -40.45
C GLN A 25 14.44 -20.20 -39.05
N ASN A 26 15.35 -20.46 -38.11
CA ASN A 26 15.01 -20.47 -36.69
C ASN A 26 14.60 -19.04 -36.36
N THR A 27 13.33 -18.72 -36.55
CA THR A 27 12.73 -17.57 -35.89
C THR A 27 13.01 -17.76 -34.39
N PRO A 28 13.61 -16.78 -33.71
CA PRO A 28 13.76 -16.85 -32.27
C PRO A 28 12.41 -17.20 -31.65
N ALA A 29 12.39 -18.08 -30.66
CA ALA A 29 11.15 -18.35 -29.94
C ALA A 29 10.58 -17.02 -29.42
N PRO A 30 9.25 -16.80 -29.46
CA PRO A 30 8.67 -15.57 -28.94
C PRO A 30 9.10 -15.39 -27.49
N GLU A 31 9.84 -14.32 -27.21
CA GLU A 31 10.39 -14.05 -25.89
C GLU A 31 9.32 -13.38 -25.03
N TRP A 32 9.12 -13.91 -23.82
CA TRP A 32 8.19 -13.36 -22.84
C TRP A 32 8.93 -13.25 -21.50
N GLU A 33 8.60 -12.22 -20.73
CA GLU A 33 9.27 -11.90 -19.47
C GLU A 33 8.30 -12.03 -18.29
N PRO A 34 8.75 -12.46 -17.10
CA PRO A 34 7.88 -12.45 -15.93
C PRO A 34 7.64 -11.00 -15.55
N TYR A 35 6.40 -10.71 -15.16
CA TYR A 35 6.02 -9.38 -14.71
C TYR A 35 5.62 -9.44 -13.24
N HIS A 36 6.14 -8.47 -12.47
CA HIS A 36 5.84 -8.22 -11.07
C HIS A 36 5.77 -6.71 -10.86
N GLU A 37 4.63 -6.20 -10.38
CA GLU A 37 4.39 -4.75 -10.29
C GLU A 37 5.47 -3.99 -9.50
N LEU A 38 5.96 -4.58 -8.40
CA LEU A 38 6.97 -3.98 -7.53
C LEU A 38 8.32 -4.72 -7.59
N GLY A 39 8.52 -5.60 -8.58
CA GLY A 39 9.65 -6.53 -8.67
C GLY A 39 9.60 -7.68 -7.65
N ASP A 40 9.47 -7.35 -6.37
CA ASP A 40 9.25 -8.28 -5.26
C ASP A 40 7.75 -8.35 -4.87
N LEU A 41 7.36 -9.38 -4.13
CA LEU A 41 6.03 -9.48 -3.56
C LEU A 41 5.98 -8.80 -2.19
N TYR A 42 5.19 -7.74 -2.08
CA TYR A 42 4.82 -7.11 -0.81
C TYR A 42 3.43 -7.62 -0.40
N PRO A 43 3.32 -8.48 0.64
CA PRO A 43 2.03 -9.02 1.06
C PRO A 43 0.98 -7.96 1.40
N SER A 44 1.41 -6.83 1.96
CA SER A 44 0.55 -5.69 2.29
C SER A 44 -0.09 -5.07 1.05
N PHE A 45 0.70 -4.79 0.02
CA PHE A 45 0.22 -4.29 -1.27
C PHE A 45 -0.69 -5.29 -1.96
N ALA A 46 -0.28 -6.56 -2.05
CA ALA A 46 -1.08 -7.63 -2.66
C ALA A 46 -2.47 -7.75 -2.03
N LEU A 47 -2.57 -7.58 -0.71
CA LEU A 47 -3.86 -7.60 -0.01
C LEU A 47 -4.64 -6.29 -0.15
N ALA A 48 -3.96 -5.15 -0.25
CA ALA A 48 -4.59 -3.85 -0.43
C ALA A 48 -5.26 -3.74 -1.82
N VAL A 49 -4.60 -4.24 -2.88
CA VAL A 49 -5.13 -4.19 -4.26
C VAL A 49 -6.20 -5.25 -4.56
N ALA A 50 -6.27 -6.32 -3.76
CA ALA A 50 -7.08 -7.51 -4.07
C ALA A 50 -8.58 -7.24 -4.27
N ASN A 51 -9.09 -6.12 -3.72
CA ASN A 51 -10.50 -5.76 -3.82
C ASN A 51 -10.70 -4.32 -4.31
N LEU A 52 -9.68 -3.70 -4.91
CA LEU A 52 -9.83 -2.35 -5.45
C LEU A 52 -10.94 -2.33 -6.50
N THR A 53 -11.89 -1.42 -6.33
CA THR A 53 -12.97 -1.22 -7.29
C THR A 53 -12.49 -0.30 -8.39
N ASP A 54 -12.68 -0.71 -9.66
CA ASP A 54 -12.40 -0.01 -10.92
C ASP A 54 -11.73 1.36 -10.71
N SER A 55 -10.39 1.37 -10.72
CA SER A 55 -9.60 2.57 -10.47
C SER A 55 -10.03 3.64 -11.47
N THR A 56 -10.73 4.67 -10.99
CA THR A 56 -11.10 5.83 -11.81
C THR A 56 -9.88 6.67 -12.24
N MET A 57 -8.66 6.16 -12.05
CA MET A 57 -7.43 6.93 -12.12
C MET A 57 -6.60 6.73 -13.39
N ASP A 58 -6.84 5.71 -14.23
CA ASP A 58 -6.16 5.62 -15.53
C ASP A 58 -7.12 5.20 -16.63
N ALA A 59 -6.99 5.83 -17.82
CA ALA A 59 -7.64 5.35 -19.01
C ALA A 59 -7.29 3.86 -19.17
N LYS A 60 -8.28 2.99 -19.44
CA LYS A 60 -8.03 1.56 -19.68
C LYS A 60 -6.96 1.43 -20.77
N ASP A 61 -5.74 1.15 -20.36
CA ASP A 61 -4.68 0.78 -21.25
C ASP A 61 -5.08 -0.58 -21.84
N GLU A 62 -5.44 -0.58 -23.11
CA GLU A 62 -5.91 -1.78 -23.81
C GLU A 62 -4.80 -2.85 -23.91
N THR A 63 -3.55 -2.49 -23.60
CA THR A 63 -2.41 -3.42 -23.52
C THR A 63 -2.29 -4.14 -22.17
N ASN A 64 -2.99 -3.66 -21.12
CA ASN A 64 -3.10 -4.32 -19.83
C ASN A 64 -4.30 -5.28 -19.83
N ILE A 65 -4.03 -6.58 -19.93
CA ILE A 65 -5.05 -7.62 -20.11
C ILE A 65 -5.12 -8.53 -18.89
N GLY A 66 -6.33 -8.67 -18.34
CA GLY A 66 -6.64 -9.65 -17.31
C GLY A 66 -7.20 -8.99 -16.06
N ASP A 67 -6.59 -9.29 -14.92
CA ASP A 67 -6.96 -8.68 -13.65
C ASP A 67 -6.55 -7.19 -13.65
N PRO A 68 -7.50 -6.24 -13.52
CA PRO A 68 -7.18 -4.81 -13.48
C PRO A 68 -6.31 -4.43 -12.27
N ASN A 69 -6.32 -5.26 -11.22
CA ASN A 69 -5.46 -5.10 -10.04
C ASN A 69 -4.31 -6.13 -10.04
N GLY A 70 -4.03 -6.73 -11.18
CA GLY A 70 -3.09 -7.83 -11.32
C GLY A 70 -1.65 -7.39 -11.13
N ILE A 71 -1.00 -7.92 -10.08
CA ILE A 71 0.38 -7.55 -9.71
C ILE A 71 1.45 -8.54 -10.20
N MET A 72 1.04 -9.64 -10.83
CA MET A 72 1.94 -10.67 -11.35
C MET A 72 1.40 -11.27 -12.65
N GLY A 73 2.29 -11.55 -13.60
CA GLY A 73 1.90 -12.02 -14.92
C GLY A 73 3.09 -12.19 -15.84
N ILE A 74 2.89 -11.89 -17.13
CA ILE A 74 3.98 -11.81 -18.11
C ILE A 74 3.88 -10.52 -18.93
N VAL A 75 5.02 -10.07 -19.44
CA VAL A 75 5.08 -9.12 -20.57
C VAL A 75 5.33 -9.92 -21.86
N PHE A 76 4.62 -9.59 -22.92
CA PHE A 76 4.76 -10.25 -24.21
C PHE A 76 4.42 -9.33 -25.39
N THR A 77 5.27 -9.33 -26.41
CA THR A 77 5.07 -8.60 -27.67
C THR A 77 4.83 -9.59 -28.82
N PRO A 78 3.61 -9.68 -29.38
CA PRO A 78 3.29 -10.65 -30.42
C PRO A 78 3.92 -10.28 -31.76
N ASP A 79 4.33 -11.31 -32.53
CA ASP A 79 4.89 -11.16 -33.89
C ASP A 79 3.81 -11.00 -34.97
N ARG A 80 2.55 -11.18 -34.61
CA ARG A 80 1.38 -11.14 -35.50
C ARG A 80 0.11 -10.77 -34.74
N ASP A 81 -0.84 -10.21 -35.48
CA ASP A 81 -2.18 -9.92 -35.01
C ASP A 81 -2.91 -11.21 -34.58
N ASP A 82 -3.92 -11.06 -33.72
CA ASP A 82 -4.77 -12.14 -33.21
C ASP A 82 -3.98 -13.31 -32.57
N THR A 83 -2.87 -13.01 -31.90
CA THR A 83 -2.05 -14.02 -31.23
C THR A 83 -2.78 -14.59 -30.01
N ARG A 84 -3.02 -15.90 -30.01
CA ARG A 84 -3.64 -16.60 -28.86
C ARG A 84 -2.61 -16.97 -27.82
N ILE A 85 -2.86 -16.61 -26.57
CA ILE A 85 -1.95 -16.91 -25.47
C ILE A 85 -2.72 -17.46 -24.26
N SER A 86 -2.15 -18.50 -23.64
CA SER A 86 -2.60 -19.06 -22.38
C SER A 86 -1.46 -18.99 -21.38
N VAL A 87 -1.69 -18.36 -20.23
CA VAL A 87 -0.69 -18.14 -19.19
C VAL A 87 -1.20 -18.79 -17.90
N GLN A 88 -0.36 -19.63 -17.29
CA GLN A 88 -0.63 -20.23 -15.98
C GLN A 88 0.53 -19.96 -15.02
N LEU A 89 0.21 -19.38 -13.86
CA LEU A 89 1.15 -19.17 -12.75
C LEU A 89 0.83 -20.14 -11.62
N THR A 90 1.87 -20.73 -11.03
CA THR A 90 1.75 -21.58 -9.84
C THR A 90 2.85 -21.28 -8.84
N CYS A 91 2.50 -21.19 -7.55
CA CYS A 91 3.48 -21.12 -6.48
C CYS A 91 4.09 -22.52 -6.30
N ALA A 92 5.34 -22.72 -6.70
CA ALA A 92 6.00 -24.03 -6.79
C ALA A 92 6.58 -24.50 -5.45
N SER A 93 7.05 -23.60 -4.59
CA SER A 93 7.60 -23.90 -3.26
C SER A 93 6.58 -23.65 -2.14
N GLU A 94 6.95 -24.03 -0.92
CA GLU A 94 6.25 -23.60 0.30
C GLU A 94 6.84 -22.26 0.81
N PRO A 95 6.06 -21.44 1.54
CA PRO A 95 4.61 -21.57 1.72
C PRO A 95 3.84 -21.31 0.41
N LYS A 96 2.79 -22.10 0.13
CA LYS A 96 1.92 -21.88 -1.05
C LYS A 96 1.09 -20.60 -0.91
N LEU A 97 1.59 -19.48 -1.42
CA LEU A 97 0.99 -18.14 -1.25
C LEU A 97 -0.24 -17.87 -2.12
N PHE A 98 -0.43 -18.63 -3.20
CA PHE A 98 -1.59 -18.53 -4.09
C PHE A 98 -1.84 -19.87 -4.78
N GLY A 99 -3.10 -20.11 -5.15
CA GLY A 99 -3.48 -21.25 -5.99
C GLY A 99 -3.10 -21.05 -7.46
N PRO A 100 -3.20 -22.08 -8.32
CA PRO A 100 -2.98 -21.91 -9.75
C PRO A 100 -3.85 -20.79 -10.34
N ALA A 101 -3.23 -19.82 -10.98
CA ALA A 101 -3.90 -18.71 -11.66
C ALA A 101 -3.72 -18.88 -13.17
N MET A 102 -4.78 -18.67 -13.95
CA MET A 102 -4.77 -18.91 -15.39
C MET A 102 -5.58 -17.85 -16.14
N ILE A 103 -5.08 -17.48 -17.32
CA ILE A 103 -5.77 -16.60 -18.26
C ILE A 103 -5.52 -17.08 -19.69
N GLU A 104 -6.56 -17.02 -20.53
CA GLU A 104 -6.49 -17.31 -21.97
C GLU A 104 -7.07 -16.13 -22.74
N VAL A 105 -6.26 -15.52 -23.61
CA VAL A 105 -6.61 -14.28 -24.31
C VAL A 105 -6.10 -14.29 -25.76
N THR A 106 -6.67 -13.40 -26.57
CA THR A 106 -6.23 -13.14 -27.95
C THR A 106 -5.75 -11.69 -28.02
N LEU A 107 -4.48 -11.50 -28.36
CA LEU A 107 -3.84 -10.19 -28.46
C LEU A 107 -4.09 -9.61 -29.86
N PRO A 108 -4.71 -8.43 -29.99
CA PRO A 108 -5.21 -7.96 -31.28
C PRO A 108 -4.12 -7.47 -32.23
N ALA A 109 -3.07 -6.81 -31.76
CA ALA A 109 -2.10 -6.12 -32.61
C ALA A 109 -0.67 -6.67 -32.44
N ALA A 110 0.01 -6.92 -33.56
CA ALA A 110 1.44 -7.23 -33.59
C ALA A 110 2.30 -6.04 -33.15
N GLY A 111 3.43 -6.32 -32.50
CA GLY A 111 4.43 -5.30 -32.15
C GLY A 111 4.09 -4.43 -30.94
N GLU A 112 2.87 -4.52 -30.41
CA GLU A 112 2.46 -3.87 -29.16
C GLU A 112 2.91 -4.72 -27.95
N GLU A 113 3.42 -4.07 -26.90
CA GLU A 113 3.81 -4.77 -25.68
C GLU A 113 2.58 -4.96 -24.78
N TYR A 114 2.22 -6.21 -24.47
CA TYR A 114 1.08 -6.52 -23.61
C TYR A 114 1.53 -6.98 -22.23
N ARG A 115 0.90 -6.45 -21.19
CA ARG A 115 0.97 -6.97 -19.82
C ARG A 115 -0.22 -7.88 -19.59
N ILE A 116 0.05 -9.15 -19.27
CA ILE A 116 -0.99 -10.19 -19.16
C ILE A 116 -0.99 -10.75 -17.74
N THR A 117 -2.01 -10.41 -16.96
CA THR A 117 -2.10 -10.71 -15.53
C THR A 117 -3.31 -11.60 -15.23
N PRO A 118 -3.13 -12.88 -14.87
CA PRO A 118 -4.25 -13.69 -14.42
C PRO A 118 -4.79 -13.21 -13.07
N VAL A 119 -6.07 -13.46 -12.80
CA VAL A 119 -6.64 -13.21 -11.47
C VAL A 119 -5.97 -14.14 -10.45
N MET A 120 -5.34 -13.54 -9.43
CA MET A 120 -4.56 -14.26 -8.43
C MET A 120 -5.39 -14.50 -7.16
N ALA A 121 -5.69 -15.78 -6.85
CA ALA A 121 -6.30 -16.15 -5.58
C ALA A 121 -5.22 -16.29 -4.48
N PHE A 122 -4.79 -15.16 -3.92
CA PHE A 122 -3.83 -15.13 -2.82
C PHE A 122 -4.41 -15.73 -1.52
N ASP A 123 -3.60 -16.51 -0.81
CA ASP A 123 -3.91 -17.01 0.53
C ASP A 123 -3.60 -15.91 1.56
N GLN A 124 -4.63 -15.15 1.90
CA GLN A 124 -4.51 -14.02 2.82
C GLN A 124 -3.88 -14.41 4.16
N ALA A 125 -4.24 -15.57 4.72
CA ALA A 125 -3.72 -15.99 6.02
C ALA A 125 -2.22 -16.28 5.95
N LYS A 126 -1.76 -16.91 4.86
CA LYS A 126 -0.32 -17.16 4.66
C LYS A 126 0.44 -15.89 4.40
N LEU A 127 -0.04 -15.01 3.51
CA LEU A 127 0.56 -13.70 3.27
C LEU A 127 0.67 -12.90 4.57
N ALA A 128 -0.41 -12.83 5.35
CA ALA A 128 -0.45 -12.16 6.63
C ALA A 128 0.35 -12.85 7.74
N SER A 129 0.95 -14.02 7.49
CA SER A 129 1.84 -14.71 8.44
C SER A 129 3.33 -14.47 8.21
N ILE A 130 3.70 -13.87 7.08
CA ILE A 130 5.11 -13.61 6.73
C ILE A 130 5.62 -12.43 7.55
N ARG A 131 6.42 -12.69 8.59
CA ARG A 131 7.04 -11.64 9.45
C ARG A 131 8.47 -11.31 9.10
N GLN A 132 9.12 -12.16 8.33
CA GLN A 132 10.49 -11.97 7.86
C GLN A 132 10.53 -12.23 6.36
N PRO A 133 11.33 -11.47 5.60
CA PRO A 133 11.48 -11.71 4.17
C PRO A 133 11.86 -13.16 3.88
N THR A 134 11.24 -13.73 2.86
CA THR A 134 11.48 -15.09 2.39
C THR A 134 11.54 -15.12 0.86
N THR A 135 11.74 -16.29 0.29
CA THR A 135 11.74 -16.49 -1.16
C THR A 135 10.88 -17.70 -1.48
N VAL A 136 9.95 -17.52 -2.40
CA VAL A 136 9.19 -18.62 -3.00
C VAL A 136 9.60 -18.79 -4.45
N SER A 137 9.28 -19.93 -5.06
CA SER A 137 9.45 -20.14 -6.50
C SER A 137 8.11 -20.04 -7.21
N VAL A 138 8.04 -19.30 -8.31
CA VAL A 138 6.85 -19.18 -9.17
C VAL A 138 7.14 -19.86 -10.50
N THR A 139 6.31 -20.83 -10.87
CA THR A 139 6.39 -21.49 -12.17
C THR A 139 5.37 -20.91 -13.13
N TYR A 140 5.86 -20.46 -14.28
CA TYR A 140 5.12 -19.92 -15.40
C TYR A 140 5.03 -20.98 -16.50
N THR A 141 3.80 -21.30 -16.92
CA THR A 141 3.53 -22.13 -18.10
C THR A 141 2.79 -21.28 -19.11
N VAL A 142 3.42 -21.07 -20.28
CA VAL A 142 2.89 -20.23 -21.36
C VAL A 142 2.66 -21.08 -22.60
N THR A 143 1.53 -20.88 -23.27
CA THR A 143 1.22 -21.47 -24.57
C THR A 143 0.89 -20.35 -25.55
N ILE A 144 1.59 -20.30 -26.68
CA ILE A 144 1.43 -19.27 -27.72
C ILE A 144 0.98 -19.96 -29.00
N ASN A 145 -0.17 -19.55 -29.55
CA ASN A 145 -0.76 -20.14 -30.76
C ASN A 145 -0.85 -21.68 -30.73
N GLY A 146 -1.19 -22.23 -29.56
CA GLY A 146 -1.28 -23.68 -29.32
C GLY A 146 0.06 -24.39 -29.11
N GLN A 147 1.19 -23.69 -29.26
CA GLN A 147 2.52 -24.22 -28.97
C GLN A 147 2.92 -23.91 -27.53
N ARG A 148 3.07 -24.97 -26.72
CA ARG A 148 3.54 -24.85 -25.34
C ARG A 148 5.01 -24.45 -25.31
N GLN A 149 5.31 -23.37 -24.60
CA GLN A 149 6.67 -22.92 -24.33
C GLN A 149 7.29 -23.74 -23.19
N PRO A 150 8.63 -23.84 -23.11
CA PRO A 150 9.30 -24.41 -21.93
C PRO A 150 8.84 -23.69 -20.65
N PRO A 151 8.46 -24.43 -19.58
CA PRO A 151 8.08 -23.78 -18.33
C PRO A 151 9.31 -23.10 -17.72
N ARG A 152 9.11 -21.88 -17.19
CA ARG A 152 10.14 -21.13 -16.46
C ARG A 152 9.78 -21.06 -14.99
N THR A 153 10.75 -21.25 -14.11
CA THR A 153 10.55 -21.11 -12.67
C THR A 153 11.50 -20.07 -12.13
N GLU A 154 10.96 -19.02 -11.54
CA GLU A 154 11.72 -17.89 -11.03
C GLU A 154 11.60 -17.80 -9.51
N PRO A 155 12.69 -17.41 -8.80
CA PRO A 155 12.58 -17.02 -7.40
C PRO A 155 11.84 -15.68 -7.30
N LEU A 156 10.92 -15.58 -6.35
CA LEU A 156 10.21 -14.36 -5.99
C LEU A 156 10.50 -14.08 -4.53
N ARG A 157 11.18 -12.96 -4.25
CA ARG A 157 11.35 -12.49 -2.89
C ARG A 157 10.01 -11.97 -2.37
N VAL A 158 9.70 -12.33 -1.14
CA VAL A 158 8.45 -11.97 -0.46
C VAL A 158 8.82 -11.23 0.81
N HIS A 159 8.37 -10.00 0.94
CA HIS A 159 8.66 -9.14 2.09
C HIS A 159 7.78 -9.45 3.29
N SER A 160 8.08 -8.84 4.43
CA SER A 160 7.23 -8.95 5.62
C SER A 160 5.87 -8.28 5.37
N ILE A 161 4.80 -8.82 5.95
CA ILE A 161 3.49 -8.15 5.98
C ILE A 161 3.54 -6.79 6.69
N ASN A 162 4.53 -6.59 7.57
CA ASN A 162 4.72 -5.33 8.27
C ASN A 162 5.33 -4.24 7.37
N GLU A 163 5.82 -4.56 6.17
CA GLU A 163 6.38 -3.57 5.25
C GLU A 163 5.28 -2.97 4.36
N CYS A 164 4.92 -1.72 4.61
CA CYS A 164 3.98 -0.94 3.83
C CYS A 164 4.74 -0.16 2.75
N PRO A 165 4.64 -0.51 1.45
CA PRO A 165 5.25 0.29 0.39
C PRO A 165 4.60 1.67 0.34
N LEU A 166 5.43 2.70 0.13
CA LEU A 166 5.01 4.12 0.14
C LEU A 166 5.05 4.76 -1.24
N VAL A 167 6.02 4.37 -2.08
CA VAL A 167 6.22 4.92 -3.42
C VAL A 167 6.73 3.80 -4.31
N LEU A 168 6.31 3.79 -5.57
CA LEU A 168 6.99 3.08 -6.64
C LEU A 168 7.81 4.09 -7.42
N THR A 169 9.14 3.92 -7.41
CA THR A 169 10.05 4.78 -8.16
C THR A 169 10.42 4.11 -9.48
N ASP A 170 10.06 4.76 -10.59
CA ASP A 170 10.51 4.43 -11.94
C ASP A 170 11.32 5.59 -12.52
N ASP A 171 12.21 5.31 -13.48
CA ASP A 171 13.10 6.28 -14.11
C ASP A 171 12.34 7.43 -14.81
N ASN A 172 11.06 7.23 -15.13
CA ASN A 172 10.22 8.18 -15.86
C ASN A 172 9.12 8.84 -15.02
N ASP A 173 8.56 8.17 -14.01
CA ASP A 173 7.52 8.72 -13.13
C ASP A 173 7.47 7.98 -11.78
N ASP A 174 7.32 8.72 -10.69
CA ASP A 174 7.10 8.17 -9.35
C ASP A 174 5.58 8.04 -9.07
N ALA A 175 5.13 6.88 -8.59
CA ALA A 175 3.73 6.66 -8.20
C ALA A 175 3.59 6.53 -6.67
N THR A 176 2.68 7.29 -6.07
CA THR A 176 2.42 7.23 -4.62
C THR A 176 1.61 5.99 -4.24
N MET A 177 1.98 5.36 -3.14
CA MET A 177 1.37 4.15 -2.59
C MET A 177 0.98 4.32 -1.12
N ASP A 178 1.02 5.54 -0.58
CA ASP A 178 0.69 5.83 0.82
C ASP A 178 -0.70 5.29 1.23
N TRP A 179 -1.62 5.16 0.28
CA TRP A 179 -2.94 4.56 0.46
C TRP A 179 -2.92 3.09 0.94
N VAL A 180 -1.82 2.36 0.73
CA VAL A 180 -1.65 0.99 1.25
C VAL A 180 -1.73 0.95 2.78
N VAL A 181 -1.41 2.06 3.46
CA VAL A 181 -1.57 2.19 4.92
C VAL A 181 -2.98 1.89 5.40
N ALA A 182 -4.00 2.16 4.56
CA ALA A 182 -5.39 1.95 4.93
C ALA A 182 -5.73 0.46 5.12
N ALA A 183 -4.91 -0.44 4.57
CA ALA A 183 -5.02 -1.87 4.81
C ALA A 183 -4.54 -2.26 6.22
N TYR A 184 -3.74 -1.45 6.91
CA TYR A 184 -3.31 -1.71 8.29
C TYR A 184 -4.32 -1.24 9.34
N VAL A 185 -5.26 -0.36 8.95
CA VAL A 185 -6.35 0.08 9.83
C VAL A 185 -7.38 -1.04 9.94
N ASP A 186 -7.61 -1.59 11.14
CA ASP A 186 -8.59 -2.67 11.37
C ASP A 186 -9.58 -2.30 12.48
N GLU A 187 -10.63 -1.58 12.09
CA GLU A 187 -11.71 -1.15 12.97
C GLU A 187 -12.53 -2.31 13.59
N ASP A 188 -12.42 -3.52 13.05
CA ASP A 188 -13.14 -4.70 13.56
C ASP A 188 -12.30 -5.59 14.46
N HIS A 189 -11.03 -5.25 14.67
CA HIS A 189 -10.16 -6.05 15.53
C HIS A 189 -10.73 -6.13 16.97
N PRO A 190 -10.81 -7.31 17.60
CA PRO A 190 -11.36 -7.44 18.96
C PRO A 190 -10.61 -6.60 19.99
N GLY A 191 -9.31 -6.42 19.80
CA GLY A 191 -8.47 -5.58 20.65
C GLY A 191 -8.83 -4.08 20.58
N VAL A 192 -9.28 -3.59 19.42
CA VAL A 192 -9.79 -2.23 19.24
C VAL A 192 -11.09 -2.04 20.03
N LYS A 193 -12.02 -3.00 19.92
CA LYS A 193 -13.25 -3.00 20.74
C LYS A 193 -12.94 -3.00 22.23
N GLN A 194 -11.94 -3.77 22.66
CA GLN A 194 -11.54 -3.85 24.07
C GLN A 194 -11.07 -2.48 24.62
N VAL A 195 -10.44 -1.63 23.81
CA VAL A 195 -10.07 -0.26 24.23
C VAL A 195 -11.33 0.56 24.54
N LEU A 196 -12.34 0.49 23.68
CA LEU A 196 -13.61 1.20 23.87
C LEU A 196 -14.37 0.68 25.10
N ASP A 197 -14.45 -0.65 25.26
CA ASP A 197 -15.10 -1.28 26.41
C ASP A 197 -14.43 -0.85 27.73
N GLU A 198 -13.11 -0.72 27.75
CA GLU A 198 -12.35 -0.26 28.91
C GLU A 198 -12.63 1.21 29.25
N ALA A 199 -12.73 2.08 28.25
CA ALA A 199 -13.07 3.50 28.45
C ALA A 199 -14.46 3.66 29.09
N LEU A 200 -15.43 2.86 28.64
CA LEU A 200 -16.79 2.82 29.21
C LEU A 200 -16.78 2.26 30.64
N ALA A 201 -16.06 1.15 30.86
CA ALA A 201 -15.97 0.52 32.18
C ALA A 201 -15.34 1.46 33.24
N LYS A 202 -14.35 2.26 32.84
CA LYS A 202 -13.71 3.29 33.67
C LYS A 202 -14.55 4.57 33.80
N ARG A 203 -15.64 4.70 33.04
CA ARG A 203 -16.51 5.89 32.99
C ARG A 203 -15.75 7.15 32.58
N TYR A 204 -14.78 7.02 31.67
CA TYR A 204 -14.14 8.18 31.03
C TYR A 204 -15.06 8.84 30.02
N VAL A 205 -16.01 8.07 29.49
CA VAL A 205 -17.12 8.54 28.68
C VAL A 205 -18.34 7.67 28.96
N ASP A 206 -19.55 8.22 28.85
CA ASP A 206 -20.80 7.48 29.07
C ASP A 206 -21.17 6.59 27.87
N SER A 207 -20.82 7.03 26.67
CA SER A 207 -21.15 6.38 25.40
C SER A 207 -20.29 6.90 24.25
N PHE A 208 -19.97 6.05 23.28
CA PHE A 208 -19.46 6.48 21.98
C PHE A 208 -20.63 6.67 21.01
N VAL A 209 -20.78 7.88 20.47
CA VAL A 209 -21.95 8.31 19.68
C VAL A 209 -21.55 9.02 18.39
N ALA A 210 -20.33 8.76 17.90
CA ALA A 210 -19.74 9.44 16.75
C ALA A 210 -19.89 10.96 16.87
N TYR A 211 -20.66 11.58 15.97
CA TYR A 211 -20.85 13.03 15.85
C TYR A 211 -22.09 13.58 16.58
N GLU A 212 -22.84 12.77 17.34
CA GLU A 212 -24.02 13.29 18.05
C GLU A 212 -23.63 14.27 19.18
N GLY A 213 -23.86 15.56 18.97
CA GLY A 213 -23.62 16.61 19.97
C GLY A 213 -22.79 17.75 19.41
N ASP A 214 -21.94 18.34 20.26
CA ASP A 214 -21.00 19.39 19.86
C ASP A 214 -19.59 18.82 19.62
N GLN A 215 -18.72 19.64 19.02
CA GLN A 215 -17.31 19.27 18.77
C GLN A 215 -16.58 18.87 20.07
N THR A 216 -16.94 19.50 21.20
CA THR A 216 -16.40 19.17 22.53
C THR A 216 -16.67 17.71 22.89
N ARG A 217 -17.84 17.17 22.54
CA ARG A 217 -18.18 15.77 22.78
C ARG A 217 -17.35 14.80 21.93
N VAL A 218 -16.99 15.17 20.69
CA VAL A 218 -16.04 14.38 19.87
C VAL A 218 -14.67 14.33 20.58
N TYR A 219 -14.14 15.47 21.00
CA TYR A 219 -12.87 15.50 21.74
C TYR A 219 -12.92 14.67 23.03
N ARG A 220 -14.02 14.71 23.80
CA ARG A 220 -14.16 13.91 25.02
C ARG A 220 -14.13 12.40 24.74
N GLN A 221 -14.74 11.96 23.65
CA GLN A 221 -14.71 10.55 23.22
C GLN A 221 -13.28 10.12 22.87
N VAL A 222 -12.55 10.92 22.09
CA VAL A 222 -11.15 10.62 21.71
C VAL A 222 -10.21 10.70 22.93
N LEU A 223 -10.41 11.67 23.83
CA LEU A 223 -9.68 11.79 25.10
C LEU A 223 -9.86 10.54 25.98
N ALA A 224 -11.06 9.97 26.05
CA ALA A 224 -11.30 8.75 26.82
C ALA A 224 -10.48 7.57 26.29
N VAL A 225 -10.35 7.45 24.97
CA VAL A 225 -9.47 6.47 24.32
C VAL A 225 -8.00 6.77 24.63
N TRP A 226 -7.58 8.03 24.49
CA TRP A 226 -6.23 8.47 24.80
C TRP A 226 -5.81 8.08 26.23
N GLN A 227 -6.69 8.29 27.21
CA GLN A 227 -6.48 7.89 28.59
C GLN A 227 -6.31 6.39 28.76
N VAL A 228 -7.16 5.58 28.12
CA VAL A 228 -7.02 4.11 28.16
C VAL A 228 -5.67 3.66 27.60
N LEU A 229 -5.27 4.21 26.45
CA LEU A 229 -4.00 3.85 25.83
C LEU A 229 -2.80 4.26 26.71
N GLN A 230 -2.84 5.45 27.34
CA GLN A 230 -1.83 5.85 28.32
C GLN A 230 -1.72 4.87 29.50
N GLU A 231 -2.86 4.39 30.01
CA GLU A 231 -2.90 3.44 31.13
C GLU A 231 -2.45 2.04 30.79
N ARG A 232 -2.66 1.61 29.53
CA ARG A 232 -2.09 0.40 28.97
C ARG A 232 -0.57 0.51 28.77
N GLY A 233 0.00 1.69 28.97
CA GLY A 233 1.42 1.95 28.85
C GLY A 233 1.88 2.12 27.40
N ASN A 234 0.95 2.31 26.45
CA ASN A 234 1.30 2.59 25.07
C ASN A 234 2.15 3.88 25.01
N ARG A 235 3.34 3.78 24.42
CA ARG A 235 4.37 4.82 24.38
C ARG A 235 5.14 4.75 23.08
N TYR A 236 5.58 5.91 22.61
CA TYR A 236 6.47 5.99 21.47
C TYR A 236 7.81 5.30 21.73
N THR A 237 8.28 4.52 20.75
CA THR A 237 9.64 3.99 20.71
C THR A 237 10.21 4.11 19.30
N ALA A 238 11.35 4.80 19.18
CA ALA A 238 12.07 4.95 17.91
C ALA A 238 12.83 3.69 17.44
N LEU A 239 12.82 2.61 18.24
CA LEU A 239 13.66 1.42 18.03
C LEU A 239 13.40 0.70 16.70
N ASP A 240 12.20 0.88 16.12
CA ASP A 240 11.76 0.22 14.88
C ASP A 240 11.40 1.22 13.76
N ALA A 241 11.83 2.49 13.88
CA ALA A 241 11.58 3.53 12.85
C ALA A 241 12.47 3.40 11.60
N ASN A 242 13.31 2.35 11.54
CA ASN A 242 14.23 2.15 10.42
C ASN A 242 13.53 1.44 9.25
N THR A 243 13.38 2.20 8.16
CA THR A 243 13.03 1.87 6.77
C THR A 243 14.02 0.88 6.15
N SER A 244 14.21 -0.32 6.71
CA SER A 244 15.25 -1.27 6.25
C SER A 244 14.70 -2.61 5.80
N GLY A 245 13.74 -2.58 4.87
CA GLY A 245 13.16 -3.78 4.23
C GLY A 245 13.04 -3.68 2.71
N GLY A 246 12.65 -2.50 2.21
CA GLY A 246 12.41 -2.22 0.80
C GLY A 246 13.65 -2.27 -0.10
N THR A 247 13.41 -2.42 -1.39
CA THR A 247 14.42 -2.18 -2.43
C THR A 247 14.69 -0.68 -2.57
N ARG A 248 15.77 -0.28 -3.25
CA ARG A 248 16.06 1.15 -3.49
C ARG A 248 14.86 1.86 -4.13
N ASP A 249 14.13 1.13 -4.96
CA ASP A 249 13.11 1.65 -5.86
C ASP A 249 11.69 1.53 -5.24
N VAL A 250 11.56 0.89 -4.07
CA VAL A 250 10.30 0.76 -3.33
C VAL A 250 10.55 1.05 -1.84
N PRO A 251 10.55 2.32 -1.41
CA PRO A 251 10.63 2.68 -0.01
C PRO A 251 9.43 2.14 0.78
N VAL A 252 9.69 1.67 2.02
CA VAL A 252 8.68 1.05 2.89
C VAL A 252 8.63 1.69 4.28
N GLN A 253 7.43 1.77 4.85
CA GLN A 253 7.21 2.03 6.27
C GLN A 253 6.92 0.70 6.98
N THR A 254 7.65 0.41 8.06
CA THR A 254 7.32 -0.74 8.91
C THR A 254 6.16 -0.39 9.84
N ILE A 255 5.08 -1.17 9.78
CA ILE A 255 3.84 -0.98 10.53
C ILE A 255 3.41 -2.31 11.16
N GLN A 256 3.18 -2.31 12.47
CA GLN A 256 2.58 -3.41 13.21
C GLN A 256 1.12 -3.62 12.80
N LEU A 257 0.70 -4.88 12.71
CA LEU A 257 -0.72 -5.20 12.50
C LEU A 257 -1.51 -4.96 13.80
N ALA A 258 -2.84 -4.83 13.70
CA ALA A 258 -3.70 -4.50 14.83
C ALA A 258 -3.58 -5.47 16.03
N ASP A 259 -3.30 -6.75 15.78
CA ASP A 259 -3.08 -7.75 16.83
C ASP A 259 -1.77 -7.50 17.59
N GLU A 260 -0.74 -7.00 16.90
CA GLU A 260 0.55 -6.60 17.46
C GLU A 260 0.40 -5.27 18.22
N SER A 261 -0.15 -4.23 17.59
CA SER A 261 -0.27 -2.89 18.16
C SER A 261 -1.10 -2.84 19.45
N VAL A 262 -2.13 -3.68 19.57
CA VAL A 262 -2.94 -3.73 20.81
C VAL A 262 -2.21 -4.46 21.95
N ARG A 263 -1.35 -5.44 21.65
CA ARG A 263 -0.62 -6.23 22.65
C ARG A 263 0.72 -5.61 23.03
N ASN A 264 1.34 -4.89 22.11
CA ASN A 264 2.64 -4.29 22.28
C ASN A 264 2.50 -2.79 22.60
N PRO A 265 2.78 -2.37 23.85
CA PRO A 265 2.71 -0.96 24.21
C PRO A 265 3.79 -0.11 23.51
N LYS A 266 4.77 -0.72 22.85
CA LYS A 266 5.81 -0.02 22.10
C LYS A 266 5.37 0.18 20.66
N ALA A 267 5.19 1.43 20.27
CA ALA A 267 4.72 1.82 18.95
C ALA A 267 5.68 2.84 18.34
N ASN A 268 6.02 2.69 17.07
CA ASN A 268 6.55 3.81 16.29
C ASN A 268 5.40 4.79 15.93
N CYS A 269 5.70 5.87 15.20
CA CYS A 269 4.70 6.88 14.84
C CYS A 269 3.60 6.32 13.91
N ALA A 270 3.95 5.41 12.99
CA ALA A 270 2.99 4.76 12.11
C ALA A 270 2.09 3.78 12.86
N ASP A 271 2.66 2.92 13.72
CA ASP A 271 1.93 1.97 14.55
C ASP A 271 0.85 2.65 15.40
N GLY A 272 1.24 3.75 16.08
CA GLY A 272 0.34 4.52 16.93
C GLY A 272 -0.79 5.18 16.14
N SER A 273 -0.46 5.72 14.97
CA SER A 273 -1.42 6.40 14.08
C SER A 273 -2.44 5.44 13.49
N VAL A 274 -2.01 4.26 13.04
CA VAL A 274 -2.89 3.21 12.51
C VAL A 274 -3.77 2.62 13.60
N LEU A 275 -3.24 2.36 14.79
CA LEU A 275 -4.05 1.89 15.93
C LEU A 275 -5.12 2.93 16.30
N MET A 276 -4.75 4.20 16.39
CA MET A 276 -5.69 5.27 16.69
C MET A 276 -6.74 5.42 15.58
N ALA A 277 -6.34 5.38 14.30
CA ALA A 277 -7.26 5.41 13.17
C ALA A 277 -8.27 4.24 13.22
N SER A 278 -7.82 3.05 13.61
CA SER A 278 -8.69 1.87 13.79
C SER A 278 -9.73 2.09 14.89
N ILE A 279 -9.32 2.71 16.00
CA ILE A 279 -10.22 3.03 17.11
C ILE A 279 -11.21 4.13 16.74
N LEU A 280 -10.75 5.21 16.10
CA LEU A 280 -11.59 6.31 15.61
C LEU A 280 -12.68 5.79 14.67
N ARG A 281 -12.30 4.97 13.69
CA ARG A 281 -13.24 4.30 12.78
C ARG A 281 -14.24 3.42 13.52
N LYS A 282 -13.80 2.69 14.55
CA LYS A 282 -14.70 1.88 15.39
C LYS A 282 -15.69 2.72 16.22
N MET A 283 -15.31 3.95 16.57
CA MET A 283 -16.20 4.92 17.23
C MET A 283 -17.21 5.56 16.26
N GLY A 284 -17.10 5.29 14.95
CA GLY A 284 -17.89 5.93 13.91
C GLY A 284 -17.37 7.31 13.49
N LEU A 285 -16.11 7.62 13.83
CA LEU A 285 -15.44 8.85 13.38
C LEU A 285 -14.63 8.57 12.12
N SER A 286 -14.64 9.53 11.20
CA SER A 286 -13.80 9.55 10.02
C SER A 286 -12.36 9.80 10.45
N ALA A 287 -11.43 9.02 9.89
CA ALA A 287 -10.03 9.07 10.24
C ALA A 287 -9.18 9.30 8.98
N VAL A 288 -8.10 10.06 9.14
CA VAL A 288 -7.09 10.31 8.11
C VAL A 288 -5.71 9.94 8.65
N VAL A 289 -4.91 9.19 7.89
CA VAL A 289 -3.50 8.95 8.23
C VAL A 289 -2.65 9.91 7.41
N VAL A 290 -1.80 10.69 8.08
CA VAL A 290 -0.99 11.73 7.44
C VAL A 290 0.47 11.32 7.44
N PHE A 291 1.07 11.35 6.26
CA PHE A 291 2.50 11.19 6.03
C PHE A 291 3.14 12.55 5.75
N ILE A 292 4.25 12.78 6.42
CA ILE A 292 5.27 13.75 6.01
C ILE A 292 6.64 13.05 6.07
N PRO A 293 7.70 13.58 5.42
CA PRO A 293 9.00 12.93 5.47
C PRO A 293 9.48 12.68 6.91
N GLY A 294 9.68 11.40 7.23
CA GLY A 294 10.15 10.94 8.53
C GLY A 294 9.11 10.91 9.65
N HIS A 295 7.83 11.18 9.39
CA HIS A 295 6.82 11.21 10.44
C HIS A 295 5.40 10.85 9.97
N VAL A 296 4.65 10.18 10.84
CA VAL A 296 3.26 9.76 10.60
C VAL A 296 2.41 10.15 11.79
N PHE A 297 1.26 10.76 11.54
CA PHE A 297 0.26 11.11 12.56
C PHE A 297 -1.14 10.86 12.03
N VAL A 298 -2.15 10.99 12.90
CA VAL A 298 -3.56 10.72 12.55
C VAL A 298 -4.39 11.99 12.67
N GLY A 299 -5.45 12.11 11.88
CA GLY A 299 -6.48 13.12 12.08
C GLY A 299 -7.88 12.51 12.11
N PHE A 300 -8.83 13.31 12.58
CA PHE A 300 -10.24 12.96 12.65
C PHE A 300 -11.10 14.20 12.50
N ASP A 301 -12.32 14.00 12.04
CA ASP A 301 -13.28 15.08 11.85
C ASP A 301 -14.02 15.37 13.17
N LEU A 302 -14.45 16.62 13.34
CA LEU A 302 -15.22 17.08 14.50
C LEU A 302 -16.72 17.15 14.23
N ASP A 303 -17.13 16.86 13.01
CA ASP A 303 -18.50 16.85 12.52
C ASP A 303 -18.65 15.82 11.39
N GLU A 304 -19.88 15.43 11.11
CA GLU A 304 -20.21 14.39 10.12
C GLU A 304 -19.90 14.79 8.67
N PHE A 305 -19.68 16.09 8.41
CA PHE A 305 -19.47 16.64 7.08
C PHE A 305 -17.98 16.89 6.77
N GLY A 306 -17.08 16.68 7.73
CA GLY A 306 -15.66 16.98 7.59
C GLY A 306 -15.39 18.48 7.44
N GLU A 307 -16.28 19.36 7.89
CA GLU A 307 -16.08 20.82 7.81
C GLU A 307 -14.91 21.27 8.67
N LYS A 308 -14.68 20.56 9.78
CA LYS A 308 -13.55 20.80 10.66
C LYS A 308 -12.83 19.52 11.04
N GLN A 309 -11.61 19.38 10.52
CA GLN A 309 -10.70 18.30 10.85
C GLN A 309 -9.65 18.74 11.86
N VAL A 310 -9.21 17.81 12.71
CA VAL A 310 -8.10 17.99 13.63
C VAL A 310 -7.14 16.83 13.59
N TYR A 311 -5.88 17.10 13.90
CA TYR A 311 -4.80 16.13 13.89
C TYR A 311 -4.32 15.82 15.32
N LEU A 312 -3.77 14.64 15.53
CA LEU A 312 -3.35 14.11 16.82
C LEU A 312 -1.97 13.44 16.71
N GLU A 313 -1.02 13.95 17.50
CA GLU A 313 0.34 13.44 17.57
C GLU A 313 0.41 12.21 18.50
N THR A 314 0.37 11.01 17.92
CA THR A 314 0.37 9.77 18.71
C THR A 314 1.71 9.51 19.40
N THR A 315 2.81 10.14 18.97
CA THR A 315 4.11 9.98 19.63
C THR A 315 4.18 10.63 21.02
N LEU A 316 3.27 11.58 21.32
CA LEU A 316 3.16 12.17 22.66
C LEU A 316 2.35 11.31 23.64
N LEU A 317 1.88 10.14 23.20
CA LEU A 317 1.21 9.18 24.07
C LEU A 317 2.17 8.69 25.17
N GLY A 318 1.77 8.91 26.43
CA GLY A 318 2.57 8.55 27.59
C GLY A 318 3.81 9.45 27.84
N VAL A 319 3.90 10.60 27.16
CA VAL A 319 4.90 11.65 27.39
C VAL A 319 4.26 12.79 28.18
N GLU A 320 4.90 13.24 29.26
CA GLU A 320 4.46 14.46 29.95
C GLU A 320 4.92 15.70 29.17
N PRO A 321 4.01 16.62 28.80
CA PRO A 321 4.37 17.81 28.04
C PRO A 321 5.21 18.78 28.89
N VAL A 322 6.29 19.30 28.31
CA VAL A 322 7.27 20.18 28.98
C VAL A 322 6.82 21.65 28.99
N TYR A 323 5.90 22.05 28.10
CA TYR A 323 5.40 23.43 27.98
C TYR A 323 3.98 23.46 27.40
N ALA A 324 3.19 24.48 27.81
CA ALA A 324 1.80 24.65 27.36
C ALA A 324 1.56 25.99 26.62
N PRO A 325 1.19 25.98 25.33
CA PRO A 325 0.73 27.15 24.58
C PRO A 325 -0.59 27.76 25.08
N ALA A 326 -1.00 28.91 24.52
CA ALA A 326 -2.25 29.58 24.91
C ALA A 326 -3.52 28.89 24.38
N ALA A 327 -3.47 28.26 23.20
CA ALA A 327 -4.59 27.48 22.66
C ALA A 327 -4.84 26.20 23.48
N GLU A 328 -3.79 25.67 24.14
CA GLU A 328 -3.91 24.56 25.09
C GLU A 328 -4.90 24.92 26.18
N LYS A 329 -4.92 26.18 26.62
CA LYS A 329 -5.79 26.63 27.70
C LYS A 329 -7.26 26.55 27.35
N GLN A 330 -7.69 26.96 26.16
CA GLN A 330 -9.12 27.00 25.83
C GLN A 330 -9.72 25.60 25.72
N LEU A 331 -9.09 24.71 24.96
CA LEU A 331 -9.57 23.34 24.82
C LEU A 331 -9.40 22.57 26.14
N ALA A 332 -8.29 22.76 26.85
CA ALA A 332 -8.11 22.12 28.16
C ALA A 332 -9.17 22.60 29.15
N GLU A 333 -9.51 23.88 29.22
CA GLU A 333 -10.57 24.40 30.10
C GLU A 333 -11.93 23.74 29.80
N GLN A 334 -12.29 23.59 28.52
CA GLN A 334 -13.52 22.92 28.09
C GLN A 334 -13.56 21.42 28.44
N LEU A 335 -12.41 20.74 28.35
CA LEU A 335 -12.28 19.31 28.63
C LEU A 335 -12.19 19.02 30.14
N LEU A 336 -11.51 19.89 30.90
CA LEU A 336 -11.37 19.77 32.34
C LEU A 336 -12.69 20.08 33.06
N GLY A 337 -13.42 21.10 32.60
CA GLY A 337 -14.56 21.62 33.35
C GLY A 337 -14.16 21.91 34.80
N ASN A 338 -14.83 21.25 35.75
CA ASN A 338 -14.57 21.39 37.19
C ASN A 338 -13.74 20.23 37.80
N THR A 339 -13.13 19.37 36.97
CA THR A 339 -12.42 18.19 37.49
C THR A 339 -11.17 18.57 38.28
N THR A 340 -11.05 18.05 39.49
CA THR A 340 -9.86 18.17 40.34
C THR A 340 -8.98 16.92 40.31
N ASP A 341 -9.35 15.91 39.51
CA ASP A 341 -8.59 14.67 39.41
C ASP A 341 -7.26 14.89 38.67
N ALA A 342 -6.14 14.67 39.37
CA ALA A 342 -4.81 14.96 38.85
C ALA A 342 -4.47 14.11 37.62
N LYS A 343 -4.94 12.86 37.57
CA LYS A 343 -4.71 11.94 36.46
C LYS A 343 -5.45 12.40 35.21
N THR A 344 -6.71 12.79 35.36
CA THR A 344 -7.52 13.40 34.30
C THR A 344 -6.88 14.70 33.81
N GLN A 345 -6.39 15.53 34.73
CA GLN A 345 -5.69 16.76 34.36
C GLN A 345 -4.41 16.52 33.55
N ALA A 346 -3.61 15.53 33.92
CA ALA A 346 -2.41 15.16 33.18
C ALA A 346 -2.76 14.63 31.78
N ALA A 347 -3.77 13.76 31.69
CA ALA A 347 -4.25 13.23 30.42
C ALA A 347 -4.75 14.33 29.48
N VAL A 348 -5.58 15.26 29.98
CA VAL A 348 -6.07 16.40 29.16
C VAL A 348 -4.90 17.22 28.64
N ARG A 349 -3.93 17.59 29.48
CA ARG A 349 -2.76 18.37 29.03
C ARG A 349 -1.99 17.65 27.92
N SER A 350 -1.68 16.37 28.12
CA SER A 350 -0.97 15.58 27.11
C SER A 350 -1.76 15.44 25.79
N PHE A 351 -3.08 15.27 25.88
CA PHE A 351 -3.96 15.13 24.71
C PHE A 351 -4.05 16.45 23.93
N VAL A 352 -4.21 17.57 24.62
CA VAL A 352 -4.30 18.88 23.97
C VAL A 352 -2.95 19.26 23.36
N ALA A 353 -1.83 19.00 24.05
CA ALA A 353 -0.50 19.20 23.48
C ALA A 353 -0.28 18.33 22.21
N ALA A 354 -0.78 17.10 22.19
CA ALA A 354 -0.74 16.22 21.02
C ALA A 354 -1.57 16.75 19.85
N ILE A 355 -2.75 17.31 20.12
CA ILE A 355 -3.57 17.97 19.10
C ILE A 355 -2.84 19.17 18.52
N GLU A 356 -2.34 20.07 19.36
CA GLU A 356 -1.66 21.28 18.91
C GLU A 356 -0.42 20.97 18.08
N SER A 357 0.42 20.05 18.55
CA SER A 357 1.63 19.61 17.85
C SER A 357 1.32 19.13 16.43
N ALA A 358 0.36 18.21 16.29
CA ALA A 358 0.01 17.66 14.98
C ALA A 358 -0.69 18.69 14.07
N ASN A 359 -1.57 19.55 14.61
CA ASN A 359 -2.21 20.60 13.82
C ASN A 359 -1.20 21.65 13.32
N GLN A 360 -0.22 22.02 14.14
CA GLN A 360 0.86 22.92 13.75
C GLN A 360 1.71 22.29 12.64
N THR A 361 2.09 21.02 12.80
CA THR A 361 2.84 20.26 11.80
C THR A 361 2.06 20.14 10.49
N TYR A 362 0.78 19.78 10.54
CA TYR A 362 -0.07 19.72 9.35
C TYR A 362 -0.16 21.07 8.65
N ALA A 363 -0.40 22.16 9.40
CA ALA A 363 -0.51 23.50 8.82
C ALA A 363 0.76 23.94 8.07
N GLN A 364 1.94 23.53 8.54
CA GLN A 364 3.22 23.81 7.87
C GLN A 364 3.38 23.06 6.55
N HIS A 365 2.73 21.90 6.40
CA HIS A 365 2.90 21.00 5.26
C HIS A 365 1.66 20.89 4.36
N ARG A 366 0.54 21.50 4.74
CA ARG A 366 -0.77 21.41 4.07
C ARG A 366 -0.68 21.55 2.55
N ASN A 367 0.00 22.58 2.05
CA ASN A 367 0.06 22.81 0.60
C ASN A 367 0.75 21.63 -0.11
N ARG A 368 1.84 21.09 0.44
CA ARG A 368 2.56 19.95 -0.16
C ARG A 368 1.72 18.68 -0.19
N ILE A 369 0.91 18.47 0.86
CA ILE A 369 -0.05 17.37 0.94
C ILE A 369 -1.14 17.56 -0.14
N GLN A 370 -1.70 18.76 -0.26
CA GLN A 370 -2.75 19.08 -1.24
C GLN A 370 -2.25 19.05 -2.69
N ASP A 371 -0.99 19.41 -2.90
CA ASP A 371 -0.32 19.41 -4.21
C ASP A 371 0.16 17.99 -4.60
N GLY A 372 -0.03 16.97 -3.76
CA GLY A 372 0.39 15.59 -4.04
C GLY A 372 1.91 15.41 -4.14
N VAL A 373 2.69 16.21 -3.40
CA VAL A 373 4.16 16.10 -3.39
C VAL A 373 4.56 14.75 -2.78
N ILE A 374 5.41 14.00 -3.47
CA ILE A 374 5.88 12.68 -3.02
C ILE A 374 6.42 12.73 -1.58
N GLY A 375 5.98 11.77 -0.76
CA GLY A 375 6.28 11.68 0.67
C GLY A 375 5.43 12.60 1.55
N TYR A 376 4.47 13.34 0.97
CA TYR A 376 3.45 14.10 1.69
C TYR A 376 2.06 13.59 1.27
N ALA A 377 1.36 12.95 2.19
CA ALA A 377 0.04 12.39 1.90
C ALA A 377 -0.90 12.56 3.09
N ALA A 378 -2.19 12.69 2.81
CA ALA A 378 -3.26 12.49 3.76
C ALA A 378 -4.17 11.43 3.17
N VAL A 379 -4.32 10.30 3.85
CA VAL A 379 -5.05 9.12 3.39
C VAL A 379 -6.36 9.03 4.18
N PRO A 380 -7.50 9.47 3.62
CA PRO A 380 -8.79 9.31 4.28
C PRO A 380 -9.17 7.83 4.25
N ILE A 381 -9.39 7.25 5.43
CA ILE A 381 -9.69 5.82 5.54
C ILE A 381 -11.07 5.50 4.96
N ASP A 382 -12.01 6.43 5.07
CA ASP A 382 -13.37 6.26 4.54
C ASP A 382 -13.35 6.13 3.01
N ASP A 383 -12.55 6.95 2.33
CA ASP A 383 -12.37 6.90 0.88
C ASP A 383 -11.68 5.60 0.48
N ALA A 384 -10.59 5.23 1.16
CA ALA A 384 -9.91 3.95 0.92
C ALA A 384 -10.86 2.73 1.05
N ARG A 385 -11.81 2.77 1.99
CA ARG A 385 -12.83 1.71 2.16
C ARG A 385 -13.86 1.69 1.03
N GLN A 386 -14.20 2.85 0.47
CA GLN A 386 -15.07 2.99 -0.70
C GLN A 386 -14.38 2.44 -1.95
N GLU A 387 -13.09 2.73 -2.11
CA GLU A 387 -12.22 2.18 -3.16
C GLU A 387 -11.95 0.68 -3.01
N GLY A 388 -12.43 0.05 -1.92
CA GLY A 388 -12.38 -1.39 -1.73
C GLY A 388 -11.20 -1.91 -0.92
N ILE A 389 -10.31 -1.04 -0.41
CA ILE A 389 -9.19 -1.44 0.46
C ILE A 389 -9.75 -1.99 1.77
N ARG A 390 -9.43 -3.24 2.08
CA ARG A 390 -9.88 -3.95 3.29
C ARG A 390 -8.74 -4.12 4.31
N PRO A 391 -9.06 -4.21 5.61
CA PRO A 391 -8.06 -4.48 6.63
C PRO A 391 -7.31 -5.81 6.41
N ILE A 392 -6.02 -5.81 6.68
CA ILE A 392 -5.17 -7.00 6.79
C ILE A 392 -5.52 -7.68 8.11
N ARG A 393 -6.11 -8.87 8.02
CA ARG A 393 -6.52 -9.65 9.20
C ARG A 393 -5.70 -10.92 9.30
N VAL A 394 -5.12 -11.14 10.48
CA VAL A 394 -4.53 -12.42 10.88
C VAL A 394 -5.63 -13.23 11.56
N LYS A 395 -5.80 -14.49 11.16
CA LYS A 395 -6.79 -15.40 11.78
C LYS A 395 -6.30 -15.96 13.11
#